data_AF-A0A182EW60-F1
#
_entry.id   AF-A0A182EW60-F1
#
_cell.length_a   1.000
_cell.length_b   1.000
_cell.length_c   1.000
_cell.angle_alpha   90.00
_cell.angle_beta   90.00
_cell.angle_gamma   90.00
#
_symmetry.space_group_name_H-M   'P 1'
#
loop_
_entity.id
_entity.type
_entity.pdbx_description
1 polymer ?
#
loop_
_entity_poly.entity_id
_entity_poly.type
_entity_poly.pdbx_seq_one_letter_code
_entity_poly.pdbx_strand_id
1 'polypeptide(L)'
;MKPPLTSANDPVFYFHHSFVDYIFENWRQIRQNRTQRERDYPEEIISCTTPLHFADANMRPFNLANREGLSNAYTDYMYTYAPRPTCSREKPTCDSQFLFCDLLNDPPHCVAKIKLGKQCEQFATDDACYMGICTEGYCKSKIANS
;
A
#
# COMPACT_ATOMS: atom_id res chain seq x y z
N MET A 1 -7.57 9.93 -2.13
CA MET A 1 -8.93 10.38 -2.51
C MET A 1 -8.85 11.79 -3.08
N LYS A 2 -9.80 12.21 -3.93
CA LYS A 2 -9.84 13.59 -4.47
C LYS A 2 -11.11 14.30 -3.97
N PRO A 3 -11.03 15.60 -3.63
CA PRO A 3 -9.83 16.45 -3.64
C PRO A 3 -8.97 16.29 -2.36
N PRO A 4 -7.68 16.67 -2.39
CA PRO A 4 -6.78 16.52 -1.23
C PRO A 4 -7.27 17.23 0.04
N LEU A 5 -7.83 18.44 -0.11
CA LEU A 5 -8.26 19.30 1.01
C LEU A 5 -9.33 18.67 1.92
N THR A 6 -10.15 17.77 1.37
CA THR A 6 -11.21 17.09 2.12
C THR A 6 -11.03 15.59 2.11
N SER A 7 -9.86 15.09 1.69
CA SER A 7 -9.63 13.66 1.56
C SER A 7 -9.69 12.95 2.91
N ALA A 8 -9.19 13.57 3.98
CA ALA A 8 -9.22 13.05 5.35
C ALA A 8 -10.63 12.99 5.99
N ASN A 9 -11.66 13.56 5.35
CA ASN A 9 -13.05 13.44 5.80
C ASN A 9 -13.68 12.10 5.38
N ASP A 10 -13.10 11.40 4.39
CA ASP A 10 -13.53 10.06 4.00
C ASP A 10 -12.79 9.02 4.87
N PRO A 11 -13.49 8.15 5.62
CA PRO A 11 -12.86 7.14 6.46
C PRO A 11 -11.86 6.22 5.73
N VAL A 12 -12.04 6.00 4.42
CA VAL A 12 -11.12 5.18 3.61
C VAL A 12 -9.72 5.82 3.56
N PHE A 13 -9.59 7.14 3.81
CA PHE A 13 -8.32 7.83 3.92
C PHE A 13 -7.39 7.16 4.93
N TYR A 14 -7.88 6.85 6.13
CA TYR A 14 -7.06 6.28 7.19
C TYR A 14 -6.61 4.86 6.84
N PHE A 15 -7.49 4.03 6.27
CA PHE A 15 -7.10 2.69 5.80
C PHE A 15 -6.06 2.73 4.68
N HIS A 16 -6.21 3.67 3.74
CA HIS A 16 -5.24 3.86 2.68
C HIS A 16 -3.88 4.30 3.22
N HIS A 17 -3.85 5.29 4.12
CA HIS A 17 -2.60 5.77 4.70
C HIS A 17 -1.95 4.75 5.64
N SER A 18 -2.71 3.94 6.39
CA SER A 18 -2.14 2.82 7.14
C SER A 18 -1.42 1.81 6.23
N PHE A 19 -1.92 1.58 5.01
CA PHE A 19 -1.24 0.74 4.02
C PHE A 19 0.02 1.40 3.45
N VAL A 20 0.00 2.72 3.21
CA VAL A 20 1.18 3.47 2.78
C VAL A 20 2.26 3.42 3.86
N ASP A 21 1.88 3.63 5.13
CA ASP A 21 2.79 3.58 6.27
C ASP A 21 3.36 2.16 6.45
N TYR A 22 2.56 1.12 6.23
CA TYR A 22 3.05 -0.27 6.19
C TYR A 22 4.13 -0.48 5.11
N ILE A 23 3.93 0.03 3.89
CA ILE A 23 4.95 -0.05 2.83
C ILE A 23 6.22 0.67 3.25
N PHE A 24 6.09 1.86 3.83
CA PHE A 24 7.22 2.63 4.31
C PHE A 24 7.97 1.89 5.43
N GLU A 25 7.26 1.32 6.40
CA GLU A 25 7.87 0.54 7.48
C GLU A 25 8.63 -0.68 6.95
N ASN A 26 8.09 -1.42 5.98
CA ASN A 26 8.83 -2.52 5.34
C ASN A 26 10.12 -2.03 4.70
N TRP A 27 10.08 -0.89 4.00
CA TRP A 27 11.27 -0.29 3.42
C TRP A 27 12.29 0.08 4.50
N ARG A 28 11.85 0.71 5.59
CA ARG A 28 12.69 1.04 6.75
C ARG A 28 13.34 -0.20 7.34
N GLN A 29 12.58 -1.29 7.43
CA GLN A 29 13.08 -2.56 7.95
C GLN A 29 14.17 -3.19 7.10
N ILE A 30 14.03 -3.10 5.78
CA ILE A 30 14.99 -3.67 4.82
C ILE A 30 16.23 -2.78 4.65
N ARG A 31 16.08 -1.46 4.74
CA ARG A 31 17.11 -0.49 4.32
C ARG A 31 17.84 0.21 5.44
N GLN A 32 17.27 0.25 6.64
CA GLN A 32 17.79 1.02 7.76
C GLN A 32 17.94 0.16 9.01
N ASN A 33 19.05 0.36 9.71
CA ASN A 33 19.18 -0.11 11.09
C ASN A 33 18.28 0.69 12.03
N ARG A 34 18.11 0.22 13.27
CA ARG A 34 17.18 0.85 14.22
C ARG A 34 17.49 2.33 14.50
N THR A 35 18.77 2.72 14.57
CA THR A 35 19.17 4.12 14.79
C THR A 35 18.89 5.00 13.58
N GLN A 36 19.16 4.50 12.36
CA GLN A 36 18.88 5.19 11.10
C GLN A 36 17.39 5.48 10.94
N ARG A 37 16.51 4.54 11.30
CA ARG A 37 15.05 4.72 11.17
C ARG A 37 14.51 5.93 11.93
N GLU A 38 15.16 6.35 13.01
CA GLU A 38 14.74 7.49 13.84
C GLU A 38 15.46 8.80 13.47
N ARG A 39 16.50 8.75 12.64
CA ARG A 39 17.40 9.90 12.40
C ARG A 39 17.52 10.32 10.94
N ASP A 40 17.33 9.38 10.02
CA ASP A 40 17.47 9.64 8.59
C ASP A 40 16.23 10.40 8.09
N TYR A 41 16.34 11.73 8.08
CA TYR A 41 15.35 12.65 7.52
C TYR A 41 15.89 13.29 6.23
N PRO A 42 15.06 13.59 5.21
CA PRO A 42 15.53 14.26 4.00
C PRO A 42 16.22 15.59 4.26
N GLU A 43 17.17 15.96 3.40
CA GLU A 43 17.83 17.26 3.45
C GLU A 43 16.82 18.42 3.28
N GLU A 44 17.04 19.48 4.05
CA GLU A 44 16.14 20.64 4.10
C GLU A 44 16.41 21.59 2.92
N ILE A 45 15.77 21.31 1.79
CA ILE A 45 15.93 22.08 0.55
C ILE A 45 14.68 22.93 0.31
N ILE A 46 14.77 24.24 0.60
CA ILE A 46 13.65 25.19 0.51
C ILE A 46 13.10 25.31 -0.92
N SER A 47 13.93 25.05 -1.95
CA SER A 47 13.46 25.04 -3.35
C SER A 47 12.63 23.80 -3.72
N CYS A 48 12.68 22.72 -2.92
CA CYS A 48 11.94 21.48 -3.17
C CYS A 48 10.67 21.35 -2.32
N THR A 49 10.67 21.86 -1.09
CA THR A 49 9.55 21.73 -0.16
C THR A 49 9.42 22.94 0.77
N THR A 50 8.23 23.13 1.30
CA THR A 50 7.98 24.14 2.34
C THR A 50 8.74 23.80 3.63
N PRO A 51 9.28 24.79 4.37
CA PRO A 51 9.89 24.58 5.68
C PRO A 51 8.99 23.90 6.71
N LEU A 52 7.67 23.86 6.47
CA LEU A 52 6.74 23.12 7.32
C LEU A 52 6.97 21.60 7.31
N HIS A 53 7.68 21.06 6.31
CA HIS A 53 8.05 19.64 6.23
C HIS A 53 9.46 19.34 6.74
N PHE A 54 10.18 20.33 7.28
CA PHE A 54 11.53 20.16 7.81
C PHE A 54 11.52 19.38 9.12
N ALA A 55 12.66 18.76 9.47
CA ALA A 55 12.74 17.77 10.54
C ALA A 55 12.31 18.35 11.90
N ASP A 56 12.75 19.57 12.18
CA ASP A 56 12.50 20.28 13.44
C ASP A 56 11.27 21.20 13.39
N ALA A 57 10.53 21.22 12.26
CA ALA A 57 9.27 21.95 12.17
C ALA A 57 8.16 21.23 12.94
N ASN A 58 7.20 22.00 13.45
CA ASN A 58 6.08 21.45 14.23
C ASN A 58 5.13 20.61 13.36
N MET A 59 4.90 19.37 13.76
CA MET A 59 3.96 18.42 13.16
C MET A 59 2.52 18.77 13.57
N ARG A 60 1.94 19.78 12.91
CA ARG A 60 0.59 20.24 13.23
C ARG A 60 -0.47 19.15 12.99
N PRO A 61 -1.51 19.06 13.83
CA PRO A 61 -1.83 19.91 14.99
C PRO A 61 -1.17 19.47 16.31
N PHE A 62 -0.25 18.52 16.27
CA PHE A 62 0.41 17.98 17.45
C PHE A 62 1.51 18.93 17.96
N ASN A 63 1.90 18.74 19.23
CA ASN A 63 3.04 19.43 19.85
C ASN A 63 4.28 18.53 19.79
N LEU A 64 4.70 18.22 18.57
CA LEU A 64 5.80 17.30 18.24
C LEU A 64 6.54 17.86 17.02
N ALA A 65 7.84 17.63 16.91
CA ALA A 65 8.59 17.89 15.68
C ALA A 65 8.31 16.78 14.64
N ASN A 66 8.35 17.12 13.34
CA ASN A 66 8.11 16.15 12.26
C ASN A 66 9.02 14.91 12.35
N ARG A 67 10.28 15.09 12.74
CA ARG A 67 11.23 13.98 12.92
C ARG A 67 10.79 12.95 13.97
N GLU A 68 10.01 13.38 14.96
CA GLU A 68 9.49 12.47 15.99
C GLU A 68 8.47 11.49 15.42
N GLY A 69 7.87 11.79 14.27
CA GLY A 69 7.05 10.86 13.50
C GLY A 69 7.79 9.60 13.02
N LEU A 70 9.13 9.61 13.04
CA LEU A 70 9.95 8.47 12.65
C LEU A 70 10.27 7.50 13.80
N SER A 71 9.89 7.80 15.04
CA SER A 71 10.27 6.97 16.20
C SER A 71 9.88 5.51 16.05
N ASN A 72 10.77 4.60 16.45
CA ASN A 72 10.47 3.17 16.53
C ASN A 72 9.44 2.87 17.64
N ALA A 73 9.23 3.78 18.60
CA ALA A 73 8.29 3.59 19.71
C ALA A 73 6.86 3.32 19.22
N TYR A 74 6.46 3.86 18.07
CA TYR A 74 5.15 3.59 17.48
C TYR A 74 4.96 2.11 17.14
N THR A 75 5.96 1.49 16.49
CA THR A 75 5.90 0.08 16.10
C THR A 75 6.34 -0.88 17.21
N ASP A 76 7.06 -0.40 18.21
CA ASP A 76 7.46 -1.20 19.38
C ASP A 76 6.34 -1.28 20.44
N TYR A 77 5.55 -0.21 20.64
CA TYR A 77 4.66 -0.09 21.80
C TYR A 77 3.22 0.32 21.49
N MET A 78 2.92 0.87 20.30
CA MET A 78 1.58 1.41 20.00
C MET A 78 0.80 0.55 19.02
N TYR A 79 1.42 0.12 17.92
CA TYR A 79 0.78 -0.71 16.92
C TYR A 79 1.76 -1.68 16.25
N THR A 80 1.23 -2.73 15.65
CA THR A 80 1.98 -3.65 14.79
C THR A 80 1.21 -3.90 13.51
N TYR A 81 1.91 -4.07 12.39
CA TYR A 81 1.26 -4.43 11.13
C TYR A 81 1.02 -5.93 11.01
N ALA A 82 -0.16 -6.30 10.53
CA ALA A 82 -0.42 -7.67 10.09
C ALA A 82 0.38 -7.99 8.82
N PRO A 83 0.81 -9.25 8.62
CA PRO A 83 1.48 -9.65 7.39
C PRO A 83 0.55 -9.49 6.18
N ARG A 84 1.11 -9.20 5.01
CA ARG A 84 0.36 -9.24 3.75
C ARG A 84 -0.19 -10.64 3.47
N PRO A 85 -1.37 -10.75 2.83
CA PRO A 85 -1.83 -12.01 2.27
C PRO A 85 -0.76 -12.62 1.37
N THR A 86 -0.57 -13.93 1.52
CA THR A 86 0.38 -14.73 0.73
C THR A 86 -0.38 -15.79 -0.03
N CYS A 87 0.23 -16.28 -1.10
CA CYS A 87 -0.28 -17.39 -1.89
C CYS A 87 0.91 -18.21 -2.41
N SER A 88 0.62 -19.40 -2.93
CA SER A 88 1.62 -20.27 -3.54
C SER A 88 1.03 -21.00 -4.74
N ARG A 89 1.84 -21.80 -5.43
CA ARG A 89 1.34 -22.65 -6.52
C ARG A 89 0.42 -23.76 -6.01
N GLU A 90 0.64 -24.23 -4.79
CA GLU A 90 -0.20 -25.24 -4.11
C GLU A 90 -1.50 -24.63 -3.58
N LYS A 91 -1.47 -23.36 -3.15
CA LYS A 91 -2.64 -22.58 -2.72
C LYS A 91 -2.72 -21.26 -3.52
N PRO A 92 -3.25 -21.29 -4.75
CA PRO A 92 -3.26 -20.13 -5.66
C PRO A 92 -4.39 -19.13 -5.33
N THR A 93 -4.77 -19.01 -4.06
CA THR A 93 -5.80 -18.09 -3.58
C THR A 93 -5.24 -17.16 -2.50
N CYS A 94 -5.71 -15.92 -2.50
CA CYS A 94 -5.31 -14.88 -1.54
C CYS A 94 -6.33 -14.64 -0.44
N ASP A 95 -7.30 -15.56 -0.30
CA ASP A 95 -8.40 -15.51 0.67
C ASP A 95 -9.15 -14.17 0.71
N SER A 96 -9.24 -13.50 -0.45
CA SER A 96 -9.88 -12.21 -0.62
C SER A 96 -10.51 -12.12 -2.00
N GLN A 97 -11.76 -11.65 -2.08
CA GLN A 97 -12.45 -11.42 -3.35
C GLN A 97 -11.82 -10.28 -4.19
N PHE A 98 -10.96 -9.46 -3.56
CA PHE A 98 -10.32 -8.30 -4.18
C PHE A 98 -8.89 -8.58 -4.65
N LEU A 99 -8.32 -9.73 -4.27
CA LEU A 99 -6.96 -10.11 -4.59
C LEU A 99 -6.94 -11.39 -5.44
N PHE A 100 -5.91 -11.54 -6.26
CA PHE A 100 -5.57 -12.79 -6.93
C PHE A 100 -4.11 -13.13 -6.72
N CYS A 101 -3.77 -14.40 -6.88
CA CYS A 101 -2.39 -14.84 -6.78
C CYS A 101 -1.69 -14.63 -8.13
N ASP A 102 -0.68 -13.76 -8.16
CA ASP A 102 0.20 -13.63 -9.30
C ASP A 102 1.23 -14.76 -9.26
N LEU A 103 1.09 -15.71 -10.20
CA LEU A 103 1.96 -16.88 -10.35
C LEU A 103 3.11 -16.66 -11.35
N LEU A 104 3.14 -15.51 -12.04
CA LEU A 104 4.18 -15.18 -13.03
C LEU A 104 5.50 -14.80 -12.36
N ASN A 105 5.42 -14.22 -11.16
CA ASN A 105 6.57 -13.84 -10.35
C ASN A 105 7.00 -14.97 -9.40
N ASP A 106 8.30 -15.03 -9.10
CA ASP A 106 8.88 -15.93 -8.10
C ASP A 106 9.51 -15.10 -6.96
N PRO A 107 9.02 -15.20 -5.71
CA PRO A 107 7.90 -16.03 -5.27
C PRO A 107 6.52 -15.49 -5.72
N PRO A 108 5.50 -16.38 -5.84
CA PRO A 108 4.12 -15.95 -6.03
C PRO A 108 3.65 -14.99 -4.95
N HIS A 109 2.81 -14.02 -5.30
CA HIS A 109 2.32 -13.05 -4.33
C HIS A 109 0.93 -12.52 -4.66
N CYS A 110 0.22 -12.08 -3.63
CA CYS A 110 -1.13 -11.57 -3.76
C CYS A 110 -1.15 -10.13 -4.26
N VAL A 111 -1.89 -9.89 -5.35
CA VAL A 111 -2.03 -8.59 -6.00
C VAL A 111 -3.51 -8.23 -6.18
N ALA A 112 -3.80 -6.95 -6.35
CA ALA A 112 -5.16 -6.47 -6.52
C ALA A 112 -5.75 -6.93 -7.86
N LYS A 113 -7.01 -7.38 -7.84
CA LYS A 113 -7.75 -7.75 -9.05
C LYS A 113 -7.95 -6.56 -9.99
N ILE A 114 -7.92 -6.86 -11.27
CA ILE A 114 -8.01 -5.94 -12.40
C ILE A 114 -9.48 -5.54 -12.61
N LYS A 115 -9.73 -4.23 -12.75
CA LYS A 115 -11.08 -3.70 -13.02
C LYS A 115 -11.56 -4.10 -14.42
N LEU A 116 -12.88 -4.18 -14.59
CA LEU A 116 -13.51 -4.38 -15.90
C LEU A 116 -13.02 -3.35 -16.93
N GLY A 117 -12.86 -3.80 -18.19
CA GLY A 117 -12.36 -3.01 -19.31
C GLY A 117 -10.85 -2.78 -19.31
N LYS A 118 -10.10 -3.38 -18.38
CA LYS A 118 -8.62 -3.33 -18.35
C LYS A 118 -8.01 -4.64 -18.84
N GLN A 119 -6.77 -4.54 -19.31
CA GLN A 119 -6.02 -5.66 -19.89
C GLN A 119 -5.68 -6.70 -18.82
N CYS A 120 -5.82 -7.98 -19.16
CA CYS A 120 -5.54 -9.14 -18.31
C CYS A 120 -4.82 -10.26 -19.06
N GLU A 121 -4.35 -10.03 -20.29
CA GLU A 121 -3.77 -11.04 -21.17
C GLU A 121 -2.66 -11.87 -20.51
N GLN A 122 -1.77 -11.23 -19.75
CA GLN A 122 -0.69 -11.90 -19.02
C GLN A 122 -1.19 -12.84 -17.91
N PHE A 123 -2.40 -12.61 -17.42
CA PHE A 123 -3.01 -13.33 -16.30
C PHE A 123 -4.26 -14.11 -16.76
N ALA A 124 -4.33 -14.50 -18.03
CA ALA A 124 -5.51 -15.13 -18.60
C ALA A 124 -5.89 -16.46 -17.92
N THR A 125 -4.93 -17.14 -17.30
CA THR A 125 -5.11 -18.39 -16.55
C THR A 125 -5.50 -18.17 -15.09
N ASP A 126 -5.38 -16.95 -14.58
CA ASP A 126 -5.55 -16.62 -13.17
C ASP A 126 -6.93 -15.97 -12.94
N ASP A 127 -7.38 -15.94 -11.68
CA ASP A 127 -8.62 -15.24 -11.27
C ASP A 127 -8.39 -13.72 -11.14
N ALA A 128 -7.81 -13.12 -12.17
CA ALA A 128 -7.27 -11.77 -12.14
C ALA A 128 -8.33 -10.65 -12.22
N CYS A 129 -9.53 -10.93 -12.73
CA CYS A 129 -10.55 -9.92 -12.99
C CYS A 129 -11.54 -9.76 -11.82
N TYR A 130 -11.70 -8.53 -11.32
CA TYR A 130 -12.71 -8.24 -10.30
C TYR A 130 -14.12 -8.25 -10.91
N MET A 131 -15.00 -9.11 -10.39
CA MET A 131 -16.37 -9.33 -10.89
C MET A 131 -16.45 -9.67 -12.38
N GLY A 132 -15.42 -10.34 -12.92
CA GLY A 132 -15.33 -10.64 -14.35
C GLY A 132 -14.50 -11.87 -14.66
N ILE A 133 -14.24 -12.08 -15.95
CA ILE A 133 -13.29 -13.07 -16.47
C ILE A 133 -12.41 -12.42 -17.54
N CYS A 134 -11.20 -12.93 -17.71
CA CYS A 134 -10.32 -12.48 -18.77
C CYS A 134 -10.79 -13.08 -20.11
N THR A 135 -11.22 -12.23 -21.04
CA THR A 135 -11.69 -12.65 -22.37
C THR A 135 -11.14 -11.71 -23.42
N GLU A 136 -10.54 -12.26 -24.48
CA GLU A 136 -9.87 -11.47 -25.54
C GLU A 136 -8.81 -10.50 -24.96
N GLY A 137 -8.14 -10.88 -23.88
CA GLY A 137 -7.12 -10.06 -23.22
C GLY A 137 -7.67 -8.93 -22.34
N TYR A 138 -8.99 -8.82 -22.15
CA TYR A 138 -9.61 -7.80 -21.28
C TYR A 138 -10.57 -8.40 -20.24
N CYS A 139 -10.64 -7.77 -19.07
CA CYS A 139 -11.61 -8.14 -18.04
C CYS A 139 -13.02 -7.74 -18.48
N LYS A 140 -13.89 -8.72 -18.73
CA LYS A 140 -15.31 -8.51 -19.07
C LYS A 140 -16.21 -9.07 -17.96
N SER A 141 -17.40 -8.49 -17.82
CA SER A 141 -18.40 -8.98 -16.86
C SER A 141 -18.73 -10.45 -17.15
N LYS A 142 -18.89 -11.27 -16.11
CA LYS A 142 -19.50 -12.59 -16.28
C LYS A 142 -20.94 -12.32 -16.72
N ILE A 143 -21.26 -12.57 -18.00
CA ILE A 143 -22.65 -12.47 -18.46
C ILE A 143 -23.44 -13.47 -17.62
N ALA A 144 -24.32 -12.96 -16.76
CA ALA A 144 -25.30 -13.79 -16.09
C ALA A 144 -26.26 -14.26 -17.17
N ASN A 145 -26.08 -15.48 -17.67
CA ASN A 145 -27.19 -16.19 -18.29
C ASN A 145 -28.16 -16.53 -17.16
N SER A 146 -29.10 -15.61 -16.91
CA SER A 146 -30.35 -15.88 -16.22
C SER A 146 -31.27 -16.72 -17.08
#